data_AF-A0A348NY56-F1
#
_entry.id   AF-A0A348NY56-F1
#
_cell.length_a   1.000
_cell.length_b   1.000
_cell.length_c   1.000
_cell.angle_alpha   90.00
_cell.angle_beta   90.00
_cell.angle_gamma   90.00
#
_symmetry.space_group_name_H-M   'P 1'
#
loop_
_entity.id
_entity.type
_entity.pdbx_description
1 polymer ?
#
loop_
_entity_poly.entity_id
_entity_poly.type
_entity_poly.pdbx_seq_one_letter_code
_entity_poly.pdbx_strand_id
1 'polypeptide(L)'
;MGNILKLSIILFLVAGIAAGTLAFYNSFTKPAIEKLKAETETKAREYVLNGLVPEDKIGTVFYEKDSLEIQKGSFEFFYKVKENESASNHIAYIFLAKGSGFSGVVETMVCTDSQFKINRIKVLKHTETPGL
;
A
#
# COMPACT_ATOMS: atom_id res chain seq x y z
N MET A 1 -47.57 0.49 -22.87
CA MET A 1 -46.44 1.44 -23.01
C MET A 1 -46.19 2.29 -21.75
N GLY A 2 -47.19 3.02 -21.21
CA GLY A 2 -46.97 3.98 -20.10
C GLY A 2 -46.40 3.42 -18.79
N ASN A 3 -46.77 2.20 -18.39
CA ASN A 3 -46.25 1.59 -17.16
C ASN A 3 -44.76 1.20 -17.25
N ILE A 4 -44.31 0.78 -18.44
CA ILE A 4 -42.88 0.46 -18.68
C ILE A 4 -42.05 1.73 -18.58
N LEU A 5 -42.51 2.84 -19.19
CA LEU A 5 -41.85 4.13 -19.10
C LEU A 5 -41.76 4.63 -17.64
N LYS A 6 -42.86 4.48 -16.88
CA LYS A 6 -42.90 4.84 -15.45
C LYS A 6 -41.90 4.04 -14.61
N LEU A 7 -41.82 2.72 -14.84
CA LEU A 7 -40.89 1.84 -14.14
C LEU A 7 -39.42 2.19 -14.48
N SER A 8 -39.11 2.46 -15.75
CA SER A 8 -37.75 2.86 -16.17
C SER A 8 -37.30 4.17 -15.52
N ILE A 9 -38.20 5.16 -15.43
CA ILE A 9 -37.90 6.45 -14.78
C ILE A 9 -37.68 6.26 -13.28
N ILE A 10 -38.52 5.47 -12.61
CA ILE A 10 -38.36 5.19 -11.18
C ILE A 10 -37.03 4.48 -10.91
N LEU A 11 -36.67 3.48 -11.73
CA LEU A 11 -35.39 2.77 -11.60
C LEU A 11 -34.21 3.72 -11.82
N PHE A 12 -34.25 4.57 -12.84
CA PHE A 12 -33.22 5.57 -13.09
C PHE A 12 -33.04 6.53 -11.90
N LEU A 13 -34.15 7.00 -11.32
CA LEU A 13 -34.10 7.89 -10.15
C LEU A 13 -33.50 7.20 -8.94
N VAL A 14 -33.96 5.98 -8.60
CA VAL A 14 -33.45 5.25 -7.43
C VAL A 14 -31.98 4.88 -7.61
N ALA A 15 -31.59 4.39 -8.80
CA ALA A 15 -30.21 4.07 -9.11
C ALA A 15 -29.33 5.34 -9.12
N GLY A 16 -29.81 6.43 -9.69
CA GLY A 16 -29.12 7.72 -9.71
C GLY A 16 -28.90 8.30 -8.32
N ILE A 17 -29.91 8.22 -7.45
CA ILE A 17 -29.78 8.63 -6.05
C ILE A 17 -28.76 7.74 -5.33
N ALA A 18 -28.86 6.41 -5.44
CA ALA A 18 -27.94 5.48 -4.79
C ALA A 18 -26.49 5.67 -5.25
N ALA A 19 -26.27 5.76 -6.56
CA ALA A 19 -24.94 5.99 -7.14
C ALA A 19 -24.40 7.38 -6.77
N GLY A 20 -25.26 8.40 -6.79
CA GLY A 20 -24.91 9.77 -6.40
C GLY A 20 -24.47 9.87 -4.93
N THR A 21 -25.24 9.26 -4.02
CA THR A 21 -24.87 9.20 -2.60
C THR A 21 -23.56 8.45 -2.39
N LEU A 22 -23.39 7.29 -3.03
CA LEU A 22 -22.15 6.51 -2.92
C LEU A 22 -20.93 7.29 -3.46
N ALA A 23 -21.09 7.98 -4.59
CA ALA A 23 -20.02 8.79 -5.19
C ALA A 23 -19.65 9.99 -4.31
N PHE A 24 -20.63 10.65 -3.70
CA PHE A 24 -20.41 11.76 -2.77
C PHE A 24 -19.56 11.32 -1.57
N TYR A 25 -19.98 10.25 -0.88
CA TYR A 25 -19.22 9.73 0.27
C TYR A 25 -17.83 9.28 -0.15
N ASN A 26 -17.72 8.53 -1.24
CA ASN A 26 -16.43 8.07 -1.75
C ASN A 26 -15.49 9.25 -2.06
N SER A 27 -15.97 10.29 -2.73
CA SER A 27 -15.19 11.50 -3.03
C SER A 27 -14.70 12.22 -1.77
N PHE A 28 -15.56 12.31 -0.75
CA PHE A 28 -15.22 12.95 0.51
C PHE A 28 -14.24 12.12 1.36
N THR A 29 -14.36 10.78 1.36
CA THR A 29 -13.52 9.90 2.18
C THR A 29 -12.17 9.57 1.54
N LYS A 30 -12.09 9.54 0.20
CA LYS A 30 -10.85 9.27 -0.55
C LYS A 30 -9.61 10.04 -0.04
N PRO A 31 -9.63 11.37 0.11
CA PRO A 31 -8.45 12.11 0.54
C PRO A 31 -7.99 11.74 1.96
N ALA A 32 -8.92 11.41 2.85
CA ALA A 32 -8.59 10.95 4.20
C ALA A 32 -7.96 9.55 4.18
N ILE A 33 -8.49 8.64 3.36
CA ILE A 33 -7.98 7.28 3.18
C ILE A 33 -6.57 7.31 2.58
N GLU A 34 -6.33 8.16 1.58
CA GLU A 34 -5.02 8.30 0.94
C GLU A 34 -3.95 8.82 1.91
N LYS A 35 -4.29 9.83 2.73
CA LYS A 35 -3.39 10.31 3.79
C LYS A 35 -3.06 9.22 4.79
N LEU A 36 -4.08 8.52 5.30
CA LEU A 36 -3.88 7.45 6.26
C LEU A 36 -3.04 6.31 5.69
N LYS A 37 -3.26 5.97 4.41
CA LYS A 37 -2.47 4.96 3.71
C LYS A 37 -1.00 5.38 3.58
N ALA A 38 -0.74 6.61 3.16
CA ALA A 38 0.62 7.14 3.05
C ALA A 38 1.34 7.21 4.41
N GLU A 39 0.63 7.58 5.48
CA GLU A 39 1.16 7.56 6.84
C GLU A 39 1.47 6.13 7.32
N THR A 40 0.56 5.19 7.05
CA THR A 40 0.72 3.78 7.42
C THR A 40 1.90 3.15 6.69
N GLU A 41 2.06 3.43 5.40
CA GLU A 41 3.21 2.99 4.61
C GLU A 41 4.52 3.61 5.11
N THR A 42 4.51 4.87 5.54
CA THR A 42 5.72 5.53 6.08
C THR A 42 6.11 4.94 7.42
N LYS A 43 5.16 4.79 8.34
CA LYS A 43 5.38 4.13 9.63
C LYS A 43 5.82 2.68 9.48
N ALA A 44 5.28 1.97 8.48
CA ALA A 44 5.70 0.61 8.20
C ALA A 44 7.14 0.55 7.67
N ARG A 45 7.56 1.49 6.80
CA ARG A 45 8.96 1.59 6.32
C ARG A 45 9.93 1.81 7.47
N GLU A 46 9.63 2.75 8.35
CA GLU A 46 10.42 3.01 9.55
C GLU A 46 10.47 1.78 10.46
N TYR A 47 9.32 1.13 10.69
CA TYR A 47 9.24 -0.08 11.52
C TYR A 47 10.11 -1.23 10.99
N VAL A 48 10.07 -1.50 9.68
CA VAL A 48 10.88 -2.57 9.09
C VAL A 48 12.36 -2.21 9.09
N LEU A 49 12.71 -0.93 8.90
CA LEU A 49 14.10 -0.47 8.91
C LEU A 49 14.74 -0.51 10.30
N ASN A 50 13.95 -0.35 11.37
CA ASN A 50 14.40 -0.52 12.76
C ASN A 50 14.98 -1.93 13.05
N GLY A 51 14.74 -2.92 12.18
CA GLY A 51 15.44 -4.22 12.26
C GLY A 51 16.92 -4.17 11.87
N LEU A 52 17.40 -3.04 11.34
CA LEU A 52 18.76 -2.83 10.79
C LEU A 52 19.43 -1.58 11.34
N VAL A 53 18.67 -0.48 11.44
CA VAL A 53 19.16 0.84 11.84
C VAL A 53 18.49 1.23 13.16
N PRO A 54 19.23 1.73 14.18
CA PRO A 54 18.64 2.22 15.42
C PRO A 54 17.60 3.31 15.16
N GLU A 55 16.53 3.36 15.97
CA GLU A 55 15.42 4.32 15.81
C GLU A 55 15.89 5.78 15.66
N ASP A 56 16.90 6.17 16.44
CA ASP A 56 17.49 7.52 16.44
C ASP A 56 18.12 7.93 15.09
N LYS A 57 18.45 6.97 14.23
CA LYS A 57 19.09 7.19 12.92
C LYS A 57 18.15 6.96 11.74
N ILE A 58 16.91 6.51 11.95
CA ILE A 58 15.96 6.26 10.87
C ILE A 58 15.58 7.57 10.14
N GLY A 59 15.50 8.68 10.87
CA GLY A 59 15.16 9.99 10.29
C GLY A 59 16.26 10.58 9.38
N THR A 60 17.48 10.04 9.43
CA THR A 60 18.62 10.56 8.66
C THR A 60 18.96 9.69 7.44
N VAL A 61 18.30 8.55 7.26
CA VAL A 61 18.54 7.67 6.12
C VAL A 61 17.93 8.25 4.84
N PHE A 62 18.60 7.99 3.72
CA PHE A 62 18.13 8.40 2.41
C PHE A 62 17.44 7.22 1.71
N TYR A 63 16.25 7.49 1.14
CA TYR A 63 15.47 6.51 0.40
C TYR A 63 15.53 6.80 -1.10
N GLU A 64 16.14 5.91 -1.86
CA GLU A 64 16.14 5.94 -3.32
C GLU A 64 15.05 5.01 -3.83
N LYS A 65 14.02 5.57 -4.50
CA LYS A 65 12.94 4.77 -5.09
C LYS A 65 13.36 4.29 -6.47
N ASP A 66 13.22 2.99 -6.70
CA ASP A 66 13.50 2.34 -7.97
C ASP A 66 12.36 1.37 -8.33
N SER A 67 12.34 0.89 -9.58
CA SER A 67 11.32 -0.02 -10.08
C SER A 67 11.93 -1.15 -10.88
N LEU A 68 11.43 -2.36 -10.67
CA LEU A 68 11.86 -3.55 -11.40
C LEU A 68 10.69 -4.14 -12.17
N GLU A 69 10.91 -4.47 -13.43
CA GLU A 69 9.92 -5.20 -14.23
C GLU A 69 10.00 -6.68 -13.87
N ILE A 70 8.96 -7.20 -13.23
CA ILE A 70 8.91 -8.61 -12.77
C ILE A 70 8.24 -9.51 -13.81
N GLN A 71 7.27 -8.96 -14.54
CA GLN A 71 6.59 -9.60 -15.66
C GLN A 71 6.36 -8.58 -16.76
N LYS A 72 6.14 -9.02 -18.00
CA LYS A 72 5.99 -8.14 -19.17
C LYS A 72 4.87 -7.11 -18.94
N GLY A 73 5.24 -5.85 -18.69
CA GLY A 73 4.32 -4.75 -18.38
C GLY A 73 3.92 -4.59 -16.90
N SER A 74 4.53 -5.33 -15.96
CA SER A 74 4.30 -5.24 -14.52
C SER A 74 5.56 -4.80 -13.80
N PHE A 75 5.50 -3.57 -13.25
CA PHE A 75 6.58 -2.98 -12.47
C PHE A 75 6.26 -3.03 -10.98
N GLU A 76 7.20 -3.51 -10.17
CA GLU A 76 7.16 -3.36 -8.72
C GLU A 76 8.16 -2.31 -8.26
N PHE A 77 7.73 -1.46 -7.33
CA PHE A 77 8.57 -0.43 -6.75
C PHE A 77 9.24 -0.96 -5.49
N PHE A 78 10.51 -0.60 -5.34
CA PHE A 78 11.29 -0.87 -4.14
C PHE A 78 12.09 0.37 -3.75
N TYR A 79 12.52 0.40 -2.50
CA TYR A 79 13.34 1.46 -1.93
C TYR A 79 14.71 0.88 -1.59
N LYS A 80 15.76 1.54 -2.07
CA LYS A 80 17.12 1.32 -1.62
C LYS A 80 17.42 2.33 -0.52
N VAL A 81 17.94 1.86 0.60
CA VAL A 81 18.24 2.70 1.76
C VAL A 81 19.73 2.94 1.84
N LYS A 82 20.13 4.20 2.01
CA LYS A 82 21.50 4.66 2.20
C LYS A 82 21.63 5.38 3.55
N GLU A 83 22.81 5.33 4.16
CA GLU A 83 23.06 6.03 5.42
C GLU A 83 23.06 7.57 5.25
N ASN A 84 23.51 8.05 4.08
CA ASN A 84 23.42 9.45 3.66
C ASN A 84 23.35 9.52 2.12
N GLU A 85 23.04 10.70 1.58
CA GLU A 85 22.91 10.91 0.12
C GLU A 85 24.21 10.61 -0.65
N SER A 86 25.37 10.90 -0.05
CA SER A 86 26.70 10.67 -0.66
C SER A 86 27.19 9.23 -0.55
N ALA A 87 26.47 8.34 0.13
CA ALA A 87 26.90 6.97 0.33
C ALA A 87 26.78 6.18 -0.97
N SER A 88 27.89 5.57 -1.39
CA SER A 88 27.93 4.72 -2.59
C SER A 88 27.20 3.39 -2.39
N ASN A 89 27.18 2.89 -1.15
CA ASN A 89 26.62 1.58 -0.81
C ASN A 89 25.24 1.70 -0.18
N HIS A 90 24.36 0.77 -0.54
CA HIS A 90 23.05 0.60 0.07
C HIS A 90 23.19 -0.28 1.31
N ILE A 91 22.55 0.13 2.40
CA ILE A 91 22.56 -0.60 3.68
C ILE A 91 21.36 -1.54 3.82
N ALA A 92 20.28 -1.25 3.10
CA ALA A 92 19.07 -2.06 3.13
C ALA A 92 18.24 -1.89 1.85
N TYR A 93 17.35 -2.85 1.60
CA TYR A 93 16.32 -2.78 0.56
C TYR A 93 14.95 -3.01 1.18
N ILE A 94 13.96 -2.23 0.76
CA ILE A 94 12.58 -2.35 1.23
C ILE A 94 11.68 -2.53 0.02
N PHE A 95 10.85 -3.56 0.03
CA PHE A 95 9.90 -3.83 -1.05
C PHE A 95 8.56 -4.32 -0.49
N LEU A 96 7.53 -4.25 -1.33
CA LEU A 96 6.21 -4.80 -1.04
C LEU A 96 6.11 -6.19 -1.64
N ALA A 97 5.90 -7.19 -0.80
CA ALA A 97 5.60 -8.55 -1.21
C ALA A 97 4.08 -8.77 -1.14
N LYS A 98 3.52 -9.41 -2.17
CA LYS A 98 2.11 -9.82 -2.21
C LYS A 98 2.03 -11.32 -2.38
N GLY A 99 1.23 -11.96 -1.53
CA GLY A 99 0.96 -13.40 -1.61
C GLY A 99 -0.52 -13.68 -1.47
N SER A 100 -0.99 -14.75 -2.12
CA SER A 100 -2.35 -15.24 -1.91
C SER A 100 -2.45 -15.96 -0.56
N GLY A 101 -3.32 -15.47 0.31
CA GLY A 101 -3.74 -16.14 1.55
C GLY A 101 -5.00 -16.98 1.33
N PHE A 102 -5.71 -17.29 2.42
CA PHE A 102 -6.95 -18.08 2.38
C PHE A 102 -8.14 -17.21 2.01
N SER A 103 -8.23 -16.02 2.62
CA SER A 103 -9.38 -15.11 2.47
C SER A 103 -9.10 -13.95 1.50
N GLY A 104 -7.88 -13.84 0.97
CA GLY A 104 -7.51 -12.80 0.02
C GLY A 104 -6.00 -12.61 -0.10
N VAL A 105 -5.61 -11.51 -0.73
CA VAL A 105 -4.18 -11.15 -0.88
C VAL A 105 -3.66 -10.56 0.43
N VAL A 106 -2.51 -11.04 0.87
CA VAL A 106 -1.74 -10.50 1.98
C VAL A 106 -0.64 -9.61 1.42
N GLU A 107 -0.67 -8.33 1.79
CA GLU A 107 0.37 -7.35 1.43
C GLU A 107 1.30 -7.14 2.61
N THR A 108 2.59 -7.42 2.40
CA THR A 108 3.62 -7.35 3.43
C THR A 108 4.75 -6.46 2.97
N MET A 109 5.20 -5.56 3.83
CA MET A 109 6.44 -4.81 3.63
C MET A 109 7.60 -5.59 4.21
N VAL A 110 8.66 -5.78 3.41
CA VAL A 110 9.83 -6.57 3.76
C VAL A 110 11.06 -5.68 3.69
N CYS A 111 11.91 -5.75 4.72
CA CYS A 111 13.22 -5.12 4.71
C CYS A 111 14.32 -6.18 4.73
N THR A 112 15.28 -6.04 3.82
CA THR A 112 16.49 -6.85 3.76
C THR A 112 17.73 -6.02 3.99
N ASP A 113 18.80 -6.64 4.47
CA ASP A 113 20.13 -6.03 4.51
C ASP A 113 20.78 -5.98 3.12
N SER A 114 22.02 -5.50 3.07
CA SER A 114 22.84 -5.44 1.84
C SER A 114 23.23 -6.81 1.28
N GLN A 115 23.05 -7.89 2.04
CA GLN A 115 23.26 -9.27 1.62
C GLN A 115 21.94 -9.99 1.27
N PHE A 116 20.83 -9.26 1.18
CA PHE A 116 19.48 -9.76 0.92
C PHE A 116 18.94 -10.72 1.99
N LYS A 117 19.51 -10.70 3.21
CA LYS A 117 18.90 -11.40 4.35
C LYS A 117 17.69 -10.61 4.83
N ILE A 118 16.58 -11.29 5.09
CA ILE A 118 15.39 -10.66 5.64
C ILE A 118 15.63 -10.33 7.11
N ASN A 119 15.51 -9.06 7.48
CA ASN A 119 15.71 -8.61 8.87
C ASN A 119 14.37 -8.44 9.58
N ARG A 120 13.40 -7.80 8.92
CA ARG A 120 12.08 -7.54 9.52
C ARG A 120 11.01 -7.44 8.44
N ILE A 121 9.80 -7.85 8.82
CA ILE A 121 8.61 -7.77 7.99
C ILE A 121 7.48 -7.06 8.74
N LYS A 122 6.56 -6.44 8.00
CA LYS A 122 5.33 -5.85 8.54
C LYS A 122 4.18 -6.13 7.59
N VAL A 123 3.15 -6.82 8.08
CA VAL A 123 1.89 -6.97 7.33
C VAL A 123 1.17 -5.62 7.31
N LEU A 124 0.83 -5.15 6.10
CA LEU A 124 0.13 -3.90 5.87
C LEU A 124 -1.37 -4.10 5.74
N LYS A 125 -1.76 -5.16 5.02
CA LYS A 125 -3.14 -5.42 4.67
C LYS A 125 -3.36 -6.92 4.51
N HIS A 126 -4.42 -7.41 5.11
CA HIS A 126 -4.97 -8.75 4.87
C HIS A 126 -6.48 -8.72 5.16
N THR A 127 -7.19 -9.74 4.69
CA THR A 127 -8.62 -9.97 4.96
C THR A 127 -8.85 -11.28 5.69
N GLU A 128 -7.80 -11.85 6.28
CA GLU A 128 -7.89 -13.09 7.06
C GLU A 128 -8.70 -12.93 8.34
N THR A 129 -9.19 -14.06 8.84
CA THR A 129 -9.97 -14.16 10.07
C THR A 129 -9.17 -13.65 11.27
N PRO A 130 -9.66 -12.67 12.05
CA PRO A 130 -8.97 -12.19 13.24
C PRO A 130 -8.79 -13.29 14.29
N GLY A 131 -7.57 -13.42 14.83
CA GLY A 131 -7.24 -14.39 15.88
C GLY A 131 -6.80 -15.76 15.38
N LEU A 132 -6.67 -15.93 14.07
CA LEU A 132 -5.99 -17.04 13.41
C LEU A 132 -4.72 -16.50 12.71
#